data_AF-A0A2K3N928-F1
#
_entry.id   AF-A0A2K3N928-F1
#
_cell.length_a   1.000
_cell.length_b   1.000
_cell.length_c   1.000
_cell.angle_alpha   90.00
_cell.angle_beta   90.00
_cell.angle_gamma   90.00
#
_symmetry.space_group_name_H-M   'P 1'
#
loop_
_entity.id
_entity.type
_entity.pdbx_description
1 polymer ?
#
loop_
_entity_poly.entity_id
_entity_poly.type
_entity_poly.pdbx_seq_one_letter_code
_entity_poly.pdbx_strand_id
1 'polypeptide(L)'
;MKHSYVMQCDYVVIFDADFQPEPDFLCQTIPFLINNPEIGLVQGRWKFVNANECLMTRMQQMSLDYHFKVEQEVGSSTYAFFGFNGTAGVWRISALNEAGGWKDRTTVEDMDLAIRASLKGWKFLYLANLQVKSELPSTLKAYRYQQHRWSCGPANLFRKVVMEIFTNKKVSLWTKLHVVYSFFFVRKIVVHINTFVFYCIVLPATVMVPEVVIPKWICVYIPCIVTLLKAVGTP
;
A
#
# COMPACT_ATOMS: atom_id res chain seq x y z
N MET A 1 24.07 2.44 16.32
CA MET A 1 23.04 1.51 16.84
C MET A 1 23.36 1.21 18.30
N LYS A 2 22.36 1.09 19.17
CA LYS A 2 22.56 0.96 20.64
C LYS A 2 23.13 -0.39 21.07
N HIS A 3 22.97 -1.42 20.24
CA HIS A 3 23.43 -2.78 20.51
C HIS A 3 24.41 -3.24 19.42
N SER A 4 25.59 -3.72 19.82
CA SER A 4 26.68 -4.09 18.93
C SER A 4 26.37 -5.31 18.06
N TYR A 5 25.57 -6.27 18.56
CA TYR A 5 25.19 -7.46 17.80
C TYR A 5 24.40 -7.13 16.52
N VAL A 6 23.72 -5.98 16.47
CA VAL A 6 22.94 -5.57 15.29
C VAL A 6 23.86 -5.35 14.08
N MET A 7 25.13 -5.00 14.31
CA MET A 7 26.14 -4.87 13.24
C MET A 7 26.49 -6.21 12.58
N GLN A 8 26.11 -7.34 13.18
CA GLN A 8 26.30 -8.68 12.64
C GLN A 8 25.08 -9.17 11.85
N CYS A 9 23.99 -8.39 11.81
CA CYS A 9 22.77 -8.75 11.09
C CYS A 9 22.78 -8.16 9.67
N ASP A 10 22.37 -8.94 8.69
CA ASP A 10 22.18 -8.49 7.29
C ASP A 10 20.74 -8.05 6.99
N TYR A 11 19.79 -8.57 7.76
CA TYR A 11 18.36 -8.39 7.55
C TYR A 11 17.66 -7.95 8.84
N VAL A 12 16.58 -7.20 8.69
CA VAL A 12 15.69 -6.82 9.79
C VAL A 12 14.25 -7.08 9.40
N VAL A 13 13.50 -7.73 10.29
CA VAL A 13 12.06 -7.93 10.14
C VAL A 13 11.32 -6.96 11.04
N ILE A 14 10.16 -6.48 10.59
CA ILE A 14 9.35 -5.50 11.31
C ILE A 14 7.94 -6.06 11.47
N PHE A 15 7.46 -6.08 12.71
CA PHE A 15 6.08 -6.41 13.06
C PHE A 15 5.54 -5.38 14.03
N ASP A 16 4.32 -4.91 13.76
CA ASP A 16 3.53 -4.18 14.74
C ASP A 16 3.03 -5.11 15.84
N ALA A 17 2.68 -4.55 16.99
CA ALA A 17 2.32 -5.32 18.19
C ALA A 17 1.06 -6.19 18.03
N ASP A 18 0.19 -5.85 17.08
CA ASP A 18 -1.04 -6.56 16.74
C ASP A 18 -0.84 -7.62 15.63
N PHE A 19 0.38 -7.83 15.15
CA PHE A 19 0.69 -8.80 14.10
C PHE A 19 1.20 -10.13 14.67
N GLN A 20 0.64 -11.23 14.17
CA GLN A 20 1.00 -12.59 14.57
C GLN A 20 1.56 -13.35 13.35
N PRO A 21 2.89 -13.35 13.14
CA PRO A 21 3.54 -14.12 12.10
C PRO A 21 3.58 -15.61 12.44
N GLU A 22 3.55 -16.46 11.41
CA GLU A 22 3.78 -17.89 11.57
C GLU A 22 5.27 -18.17 11.87
N PRO A 23 5.60 -19.27 12.59
CA PRO A 23 6.99 -19.55 13.02
C PRO A 23 7.99 -19.67 11.87
N ASP A 24 7.53 -20.01 10.68
CA ASP A 24 8.33 -20.21 9.47
C ASP A 24 8.41 -18.95 8.59
N PHE A 25 7.88 -17.80 9.03
CA PHE A 25 7.86 -16.56 8.24
C PHE A 25 9.24 -16.21 7.65
N LEU A 26 10.29 -16.23 8.47
CA LEU A 26 11.65 -15.94 8.00
C LEU A 26 12.17 -17.00 7.03
N CYS A 27 11.85 -18.27 7.25
CA CYS A 27 12.21 -19.36 6.34
C CYS A 27 11.58 -19.17 4.95
N GLN A 28 10.38 -18.59 4.89
CA GLN A 28 9.70 -18.29 3.63
C GLN A 28 10.20 -16.99 2.97
N THR A 29 10.70 -16.00 3.71
CA THR A 29 11.13 -14.71 3.14
C THR A 29 12.61 -14.62 2.79
N ILE A 30 13.49 -15.14 3.66
CA ILE A 30 14.95 -14.93 3.57
C ILE A 30 15.56 -15.52 2.28
N PRO A 31 15.14 -16.68 1.77
CA PRO A 31 15.69 -17.23 0.52
C PRO A 31 15.61 -16.26 -0.66
N PHE A 32 14.56 -15.45 -0.77
CA PHE A 32 14.42 -14.46 -1.84
C PHE A 32 15.49 -13.35 -1.75
N LEU A 33 15.81 -12.91 -0.53
CA LEU A 33 16.85 -11.90 -0.29
C LEU A 33 18.25 -12.47 -0.52
N ILE A 34 18.50 -13.72 -0.16
CA ILE A 34 19.79 -14.37 -0.41
C ILE A 34 20.02 -14.58 -1.91
N ASN A 35 19.01 -15.11 -2.61
CA ASN A 35 19.14 -15.48 -4.01
C ASN A 35 19.14 -14.27 -4.96
N ASN A 36 18.65 -13.11 -4.52
CA ASN A 36 18.65 -11.90 -5.33
C ASN A 36 19.20 -10.68 -4.54
N PRO A 37 20.45 -10.25 -4.84
CA PRO A 37 21.07 -9.14 -4.14
C PRO A 37 20.43 -7.78 -4.42
N GLU A 38 19.60 -7.64 -5.47
CA GLU A 38 18.90 -6.39 -5.80
C GLU A 38 17.62 -6.19 -4.97
N ILE A 39 17.13 -7.24 -4.30
CA ILE A 39 15.93 -7.14 -3.46
C ILE A 39 16.31 -6.47 -2.14
N GLY A 40 15.64 -5.35 -1.87
CA GLY A 40 15.78 -4.59 -0.62
C GLY A 40 14.67 -4.88 0.40
N LEU A 41 13.50 -5.32 -0.06
CA LEU A 41 12.32 -5.59 0.77
C LEU A 41 11.57 -6.82 0.26
N VAL A 42 11.19 -7.70 1.18
CA VAL A 42 10.18 -8.75 0.98
C VAL A 42 9.00 -8.46 1.90
N GLN A 43 7.79 -8.36 1.36
CA GLN A 43 6.56 -8.04 2.10
C GLN A 43 5.60 -9.23 2.08
N GLY A 44 5.13 -9.64 3.26
CA GLY A 44 4.00 -10.56 3.41
C GLY A 44 2.65 -9.84 3.34
N ARG A 45 1.60 -10.59 3.05
CA ARG A 45 0.21 -10.12 3.02
C ARG A 45 -0.39 -10.05 4.42
N TRP A 46 -1.21 -9.05 4.68
CA TRP A 46 -1.99 -8.98 5.92
C TRP A 46 -3.25 -9.84 5.82
N LYS A 47 -3.58 -10.55 6.90
CA LYS A 47 -4.79 -11.35 7.03
C LYS A 47 -5.57 -10.91 8.26
N PHE A 48 -6.79 -10.44 8.05
CA PHE A 48 -7.59 -9.87 9.12
C PHE A 48 -8.42 -10.93 9.84
N VAL A 49 -8.26 -11.04 11.16
CA VAL A 49 -8.94 -12.07 11.97
C VAL A 49 -10.35 -11.67 12.40
N ASN A 50 -10.64 -10.38 12.51
CA ASN A 50 -11.91 -9.84 12.99
C ASN A 50 -12.79 -9.26 11.86
N ALA A 51 -12.59 -9.67 10.61
CA ALA A 51 -13.32 -9.08 9.50
C ALA A 51 -14.84 -9.31 9.56
N ASN A 52 -15.28 -10.40 10.18
CA ASN A 52 -16.70 -10.74 10.35
C ASN A 52 -17.33 -10.14 11.63
N GLU A 53 -16.61 -9.29 12.37
CA GLU A 53 -17.12 -8.67 13.61
C GLU A 53 -18.29 -7.72 13.34
N CYS A 54 -18.22 -6.93 12.27
CA CYS A 54 -19.31 -6.06 11.83
C CYS A 54 -19.22 -5.72 10.34
N LEU A 55 -20.25 -5.04 9.80
CA LEU A 55 -20.25 -4.61 8.40
C LEU A 55 -19.06 -3.70 8.06
N MET A 56 -18.64 -2.84 9.00
CA MET A 56 -17.51 -1.94 8.81
C MET A 56 -16.19 -2.70 8.67
N THR A 57 -15.90 -3.67 9.54
CA THR A 57 -14.68 -4.50 9.43
C THR A 57 -14.70 -5.34 8.15
N ARG A 58 -15.87 -5.81 7.71
CA ARG A 58 -16.01 -6.55 6.44
C ARG A 58 -15.70 -5.67 5.24
N MET A 59 -16.22 -4.44 5.20
CA MET A 59 -15.91 -3.46 4.15
C MET A 59 -14.43 -3.07 4.12
N GLN A 60 -13.81 -2.92 5.31
CA GLN A 60 -12.38 -2.66 5.43
C GLN A 60 -11.54 -3.79 4.83
N GLN A 61 -11.84 -5.05 5.18
CA GLN A 61 -11.17 -6.21 4.60
C GLN A 61 -11.26 -6.18 3.08
N MET A 62 -12.47 -6.01 2.51
CA MET A 62 -12.65 -6.02 1.04
C MET A 62 -11.80 -4.93 0.36
N SER A 63 -11.73 -3.74 0.95
CA SER A 63 -10.93 -2.65 0.42
C SER A 63 -9.42 -2.94 0.49
N LEU A 64 -8.95 -3.56 1.58
CA LEU A 64 -7.54 -3.88 1.79
C LEU A 64 -7.10 -5.09 0.97
N ASP A 65 -7.95 -6.11 0.81
CA ASP A 65 -7.68 -7.27 -0.03
C ASP A 65 -7.52 -6.87 -1.50
N TYR A 66 -8.33 -5.93 -1.99
CA TYR A 66 -8.13 -5.33 -3.31
C TYR A 66 -6.77 -4.61 -3.41
N HIS A 67 -6.42 -3.79 -2.41
CA HIS A 67 -5.13 -3.10 -2.38
C HIS A 67 -3.95 -4.08 -2.46
N PHE A 68 -3.99 -5.16 -1.69
CA PHE A 68 -2.93 -6.16 -1.66
C PHE A 68 -2.83 -6.97 -2.95
N LYS A 69 -3.94 -7.56 -3.39
CA LYS A 69 -3.97 -8.50 -4.51
C LYS A 69 -3.80 -7.83 -5.86
N VAL A 70 -4.23 -6.58 -5.99
CA VAL A 70 -4.11 -5.84 -7.25
C VAL A 70 -2.92 -4.90 -7.18
N GLU A 71 -2.89 -3.97 -6.23
CA GLU A 71 -1.91 -2.89 -6.30
C GLU A 71 -0.50 -3.36 -5.91
N GLN A 72 -0.35 -4.13 -4.83
CA GLN A 72 0.99 -4.57 -4.37
C GLN A 72 1.56 -5.68 -5.24
N GLU A 73 0.72 -6.65 -5.61
CA GLU A 73 1.14 -7.76 -6.48
C GLU A 73 1.52 -7.30 -7.88
N VAL A 74 0.72 -6.40 -8.50
CA VAL A 74 1.07 -5.81 -9.81
C VAL A 74 2.26 -4.88 -9.68
N GLY A 75 2.32 -4.06 -8.63
CA GLY A 75 3.45 -3.17 -8.36
C GLY A 75 4.78 -3.93 -8.25
N SER A 76 4.78 -5.04 -7.50
CA SER A 76 5.95 -5.90 -7.34
C SER A 76 6.34 -6.59 -8.65
N SER A 77 5.40 -7.24 -9.34
CA SER A 77 5.69 -8.02 -10.56
C SER A 77 6.05 -7.16 -11.78
N THR A 78 5.47 -5.97 -11.91
CA THR A 78 5.62 -5.12 -13.10
C THR A 78 6.70 -4.05 -12.92
N TYR A 79 6.80 -3.47 -11.72
CA TYR A 79 7.66 -2.31 -11.46
C TYR A 79 8.71 -2.56 -10.38
N ALA A 80 8.72 -3.76 -9.78
CA ALA A 80 9.54 -4.09 -8.62
C ALA A 80 9.40 -3.05 -7.47
N PHE A 81 8.21 -2.46 -7.33
CA PHE A 81 7.94 -1.38 -6.38
C PHE A 81 6.51 -1.41 -5.86
N PHE A 82 6.37 -1.21 -4.55
CA PHE A 82 5.13 -0.86 -3.87
C PHE A 82 5.48 -0.09 -2.59
N GLY A 83 4.51 0.60 -2.00
CA GLY A 83 4.72 1.27 -0.71
C GLY A 83 4.84 0.23 0.40
N PHE A 84 5.88 0.32 1.23
CA PHE A 84 5.99 -0.51 2.43
C PHE A 84 4.82 -0.20 3.38
N ASN A 85 4.23 -1.24 3.96
CA ASN A 85 3.03 -1.11 4.80
C ASN A 85 3.33 -0.82 6.28
N GLY A 86 4.61 -0.70 6.64
CA GLY A 86 5.06 -0.47 8.01
C GLY A 86 5.36 -1.75 8.80
N THR A 87 4.78 -2.89 8.42
CA THR A 87 4.88 -4.16 9.15
C THR A 87 4.80 -5.37 8.21
N ALA A 88 5.09 -6.56 8.73
CA ALA A 88 5.13 -7.85 8.01
C ALA A 88 6.09 -7.85 6.81
N GLY A 89 7.22 -7.13 6.95
CA GLY A 89 8.24 -7.05 5.92
C GLY A 89 9.64 -7.30 6.44
N VAL A 90 10.46 -7.93 5.61
CA VAL A 90 11.89 -8.15 5.85
C VAL A 90 12.69 -7.23 4.94
N TRP A 91 13.49 -6.37 5.56
CA TRP A 91 14.38 -5.44 4.89
C TRP A 91 15.82 -5.93 4.91
N ARG A 92 16.52 -5.70 3.80
CA ARG A 92 17.99 -5.73 3.79
C ARG A 92 18.52 -4.48 4.51
N ILE A 93 19.40 -4.67 5.49
CA ILE A 93 19.92 -3.56 6.29
C ILE A 93 20.74 -2.59 5.44
N SER A 94 21.47 -3.07 4.42
CA SER A 94 22.18 -2.19 3.48
C SER A 94 21.22 -1.28 2.70
N ALA A 95 20.05 -1.77 2.29
CA ALA A 95 19.04 -0.97 1.60
C ALA A 95 18.49 0.15 2.50
N LEU A 96 18.25 -0.16 3.78
CA LEU A 96 17.85 0.83 4.78
C LEU A 96 18.92 1.90 4.98
N ASN A 97 20.19 1.49 5.12
CA ASN A 97 21.32 2.40 5.33
C ASN A 97 21.51 3.33 4.12
N GLU A 98 21.47 2.79 2.90
CA GLU A 98 21.57 3.59 1.67
C GLU A 98 20.40 4.55 1.47
N ALA A 99 19.20 4.16 1.90
CA ALA A 99 18.04 5.04 1.89
C ALA A 99 18.15 6.16 2.94
N GLY A 100 19.05 6.02 3.93
CA GLY A 100 19.23 6.97 5.04
C GLY A 100 18.28 6.71 6.22
N GLY A 101 17.83 5.46 6.38
CA GLY A 101 17.04 4.99 7.53
C GLY A 101 15.64 5.59 7.64
N TRP A 102 15.07 5.49 8.83
CA TRP A 102 13.77 6.06 9.20
C TRP A 102 13.88 7.58 9.40
N LYS A 103 12.92 8.33 8.88
CA LYS A 103 12.86 9.79 8.99
C LYS A 103 11.48 10.21 9.50
N ASP A 104 11.46 11.13 10.47
CA ASP A 104 10.26 11.69 11.11
C ASP A 104 9.57 12.81 10.31
N ARG A 105 10.01 13.04 9.05
CA ARG A 105 9.56 14.15 8.22
C ARG A 105 8.10 14.05 7.72
N THR A 106 7.43 12.92 7.95
CA THR A 106 6.05 12.62 7.55
C THR A 106 5.42 11.58 8.48
N THR A 107 4.09 11.50 8.53
CA THR A 107 3.33 10.51 9.31
C THR A 107 3.19 9.14 8.62
N VAL A 108 3.89 8.96 7.50
CA VAL A 108 3.97 7.76 6.65
C VAL A 108 5.44 7.50 6.32
N GLU A 109 6.23 7.40 7.38
CA GLU A 109 7.69 7.22 7.34
C GLU A 109 8.11 5.91 6.66
N ASP A 110 7.26 4.89 6.73
CA ASP A 110 7.35 3.61 6.03
C ASP A 110 7.32 3.77 4.51
N MET A 111 6.35 4.54 4.01
CA MET A 111 6.21 4.86 2.60
C MET A 111 7.34 5.76 2.10
N ASP A 112 7.78 6.71 2.92
CA ASP A 112 8.93 7.56 2.63
C ASP A 112 10.21 6.74 2.43
N LEU A 113 10.46 5.79 3.34
CA LEU A 113 11.57 4.86 3.26
C LEU A 113 11.51 4.00 2.00
N ALA A 114 10.34 3.45 1.68
CA ALA A 114 10.12 2.67 0.47
C ALA A 114 10.46 3.47 -0.80
N ILE A 115 10.00 4.72 -0.91
CA ILE A 115 10.31 5.58 -2.06
C ILE A 115 11.81 5.86 -2.13
N ARG A 116 12.44 6.24 -1.01
CA ARG A 116 13.88 6.53 -0.99
C ARG A 116 14.73 5.33 -1.38
N ALA A 117 14.40 4.14 -0.87
CA ALA A 117 15.10 2.91 -1.24
C ALA A 117 14.91 2.57 -2.73
N SER A 118 13.67 2.69 -3.24
CA SER A 118 13.41 2.50 -4.67
C SER A 118 14.19 3.48 -5.55
N LEU A 119 14.30 4.75 -5.14
CA LEU A 119 15.11 5.77 -5.81
C LEU A 119 16.62 5.49 -5.76
N LYS A 120 17.08 4.57 -4.92
CA LYS A 120 18.47 4.06 -4.95
C LYS A 120 18.64 2.84 -5.86
N GLY A 121 17.55 2.30 -6.42
CA GLY A 121 17.55 1.15 -7.32
C GLY A 121 17.13 -0.17 -6.67
N TRP A 122 16.77 -0.17 -5.38
CA TRP A 122 16.33 -1.38 -4.68
C TRP A 122 14.97 -1.87 -5.20
N LYS A 123 14.85 -3.19 -5.34
CA LYS A 123 13.64 -3.88 -5.81
C LYS A 123 12.85 -4.46 -4.64
N PHE A 124 11.52 -4.44 -4.74
CA PHE A 124 10.62 -4.96 -3.70
C PHE A 124 9.81 -6.15 -4.20
N LEU A 125 9.76 -7.19 -3.36
CA LEU A 125 9.03 -8.42 -3.63
C LEU A 125 7.81 -8.53 -2.71
N TYR A 126 6.63 -8.76 -3.29
CA TYR A 126 5.40 -9.02 -2.56
C TYR A 126 5.05 -10.51 -2.62
N LEU A 127 4.82 -11.13 -1.46
CA LEU A 127 4.45 -12.54 -1.35
C LEU A 127 2.98 -12.69 -0.94
N ALA A 128 2.10 -12.80 -1.93
CA ALA A 128 0.65 -12.86 -1.70
C ALA A 128 0.20 -14.08 -0.86
N ASN A 129 0.95 -15.18 -0.93
CA ASN A 129 0.66 -16.43 -0.20
C ASN A 129 1.21 -16.43 1.23
N LEU A 130 2.16 -15.54 1.56
CA LEU A 130 2.71 -15.42 2.91
C LEU A 130 1.83 -14.48 3.73
N GLN A 131 0.95 -15.05 4.56
CA GLN A 131 -0.05 -14.29 5.32
C GLN A 131 0.38 -14.08 6.76
N VAL A 132 0.21 -12.86 7.28
CA VAL A 132 0.43 -12.51 8.69
C VAL A 132 -0.88 -12.02 9.28
N LYS A 133 -1.31 -12.62 10.39
CA LYS A 133 -2.59 -12.29 11.04
C LYS A 133 -2.50 -10.92 11.70
N SER A 134 -3.56 -10.12 11.58
CA SER A 134 -3.70 -8.81 12.23
C SER A 134 -5.17 -8.46 12.48
N GLU A 135 -5.41 -7.36 13.20
CA GLU A 135 -6.74 -6.87 13.52
C GLU A 135 -7.09 -5.58 12.74
N LEU A 136 -8.38 -5.44 12.40
CA LEU A 136 -8.95 -4.21 11.86
C LEU A 136 -9.51 -3.35 12.99
N PRO A 137 -9.51 -2.02 12.86
CA PRO A 137 -10.17 -1.15 13.83
C PRO A 137 -11.68 -1.45 13.87
N SER A 138 -12.15 -1.91 15.03
CA SER A 138 -13.55 -2.28 15.27
C SER A 138 -14.46 -1.09 15.58
N THR A 139 -13.90 0.08 15.90
CA THR A 139 -14.68 1.30 16.15
C THR A 139 -14.53 2.33 15.05
N LEU A 140 -15.63 3.04 14.73
CA LEU A 140 -15.63 4.10 13.73
C LEU A 140 -14.64 5.22 14.08
N LYS A 141 -14.49 5.53 15.37
CA LYS A 141 -13.51 6.53 15.83
C LYS A 141 -12.08 6.11 15.45
N ALA A 142 -11.67 4.89 15.80
CA ALA A 142 -10.35 4.38 15.46
C ALA A 142 -10.13 4.33 13.94
N TYR A 143 -11.13 3.83 13.19
CA TYR A 143 -11.08 3.79 11.74
C TYR A 143 -10.89 5.18 11.12
N ARG A 144 -11.63 6.20 11.59
CA ARG A 144 -11.49 7.59 11.10
C ARG A 144 -10.09 8.15 11.33
N TYR A 145 -9.50 7.93 12.50
CA TYR A 145 -8.13 8.38 12.78
C TYR A 145 -7.11 7.67 11.87
N GLN A 146 -7.27 6.38 11.64
CA GLN A 146 -6.42 5.60 10.73
C GLN A 146 -6.52 6.14 9.30
N GLN A 147 -7.74 6.28 8.77
CA GLN A 147 -7.96 6.77 7.41
C GLN A 147 -7.47 8.20 7.22
N HIS A 148 -7.67 9.09 8.21
CA HIS A 148 -7.14 10.45 8.15
C HIS A 148 -5.62 10.46 7.93
N ARG A 149 -4.88 9.65 8.71
CA ARG A 149 -3.42 9.51 8.52
C ARG A 149 -3.07 8.98 7.13
N TRP A 150 -3.78 7.96 6.64
CA TRP A 150 -3.52 7.30 5.36
C TRP A 150 -3.95 8.11 4.13
N SER A 151 -4.81 9.11 4.33
CA SER A 151 -5.18 10.09 3.31
C SER A 151 -4.22 11.29 3.29
N CYS A 152 -3.95 11.89 4.45
CA CYS A 152 -3.15 13.11 4.54
C CYS A 152 -1.64 12.86 4.41
N GLY A 153 -1.15 11.74 4.97
CA GLY A 153 0.28 11.40 4.97
C GLY A 153 0.87 11.33 3.56
N PRO A 154 0.30 10.54 2.63
CA PRO A 154 0.82 10.43 1.27
C PRO A 154 0.81 11.75 0.49
N ALA A 155 -0.18 12.63 0.72
CA ALA A 155 -0.21 13.94 0.06
C ALA A 155 0.94 14.85 0.54
N ASN A 156 1.24 14.84 1.84
CA ASN A 156 2.39 15.54 2.39
C ASN A 156 3.71 14.93 1.87
N LEU A 157 3.79 13.60 1.85
CA LEU A 157 4.95 12.88 1.34
C LEU A 157 5.22 13.24 -0.12
N PHE A 158 4.20 13.24 -0.99
CA PHE A 158 4.34 13.58 -2.41
C PHE A 158 5.03 14.94 -2.60
N ARG A 159 4.58 15.97 -1.88
CA ARG A 159 5.19 17.31 -1.96
C ARG A 159 6.69 17.30 -1.59
N LYS A 160 7.10 16.43 -0.67
CA LYS A 160 8.49 16.32 -0.22
C LYS A 160 9.36 15.54 -1.21
N VAL A 161 8.82 14.49 -1.85
CA VAL A 161 9.61 13.58 -2.69
C VAL A 161 9.51 13.86 -4.18
N VAL A 162 8.52 14.65 -4.64
CA VAL A 162 8.28 14.88 -6.08
C VAL A 162 9.54 15.37 -6.82
N MET A 163 10.24 16.35 -6.24
CA MET A 163 11.48 16.88 -6.83
C MET A 163 12.62 15.86 -6.77
N GLU A 164 12.73 15.09 -5.69
CA GLU A 164 13.69 14.00 -5.55
C GLU A 164 13.47 12.92 -6.63
N ILE A 165 12.21 12.59 -6.95
CA ILE A 165 11.85 11.61 -7.99
C ILE A 165 12.27 12.13 -9.38
N PHE A 166 11.93 13.37 -9.73
CA PHE A 166 12.24 13.92 -11.06
C PHE A 166 13.75 14.05 -11.30
N THR A 167 14.48 14.53 -10.30
CA THR A 167 15.94 14.78 -10.40
C THR A 167 16.79 13.51 -10.30
N ASN A 168 16.23 12.39 -9.85
CA ASN A 168 16.97 11.14 -9.69
C ASN A 168 17.50 10.60 -11.03
N LYS A 169 18.79 10.29 -11.14
CA LYS A 169 19.38 9.72 -12.38
C LYS A 169 19.56 8.21 -12.37
N LYS A 170 19.35 7.56 -11.22
CA LYS A 170 19.56 6.11 -11.03
C LYS A 170 18.39 5.28 -11.54
N VAL A 171 17.16 5.77 -11.36
CA VAL A 171 15.95 5.02 -11.75
C VAL A 171 15.45 5.40 -13.14
N SER A 172 14.84 4.42 -13.81
CA SER A 172 14.29 4.59 -15.15
C SER A 172 13.14 5.61 -15.19
N LEU A 173 12.91 6.22 -16.36
CA LEU A 173 11.77 7.11 -16.57
C LEU A 173 10.43 6.40 -16.29
N TRP A 174 10.32 5.12 -16.65
CA TRP A 174 9.12 4.31 -16.39
C TRP A 174 8.83 4.15 -14.90
N THR A 175 9.86 3.90 -14.09
CA THR A 175 9.72 3.83 -12.63
C THR A 175 9.25 5.17 -12.06
N LYS A 176 9.82 6.29 -12.52
CA LYS A 176 9.38 7.63 -12.10
C LYS A 176 7.93 7.90 -12.47
N LEU A 177 7.54 7.58 -13.71
CA LEU A 177 6.17 7.72 -14.18
C LEU A 177 5.23 6.86 -13.34
N HIS A 178 5.57 5.61 -13.06
CA HIS A 178 4.77 4.75 -12.19
C HIS A 178 4.58 5.34 -10.78
N VAL A 179 5.66 5.80 -10.14
CA VAL A 179 5.58 6.38 -8.79
C VAL A 179 4.76 7.67 -8.78
N VAL A 180 4.97 8.59 -9.72
CA VAL A 180 4.24 9.87 -9.75
C VAL A 180 2.79 9.67 -10.21
N TYR A 181 2.59 8.96 -11.32
CA TYR A 181 1.28 8.81 -11.95
C TYR A 181 0.44 7.73 -11.27
N SER A 182 0.90 6.49 -11.24
CA SER A 182 0.09 5.38 -10.71
C SER A 182 -0.02 5.43 -9.19
N PHE A 183 1.11 5.59 -8.49
CA PHE A 183 1.16 5.48 -7.03
C PHE A 183 0.63 6.73 -6.29
N PHE A 184 0.94 7.94 -6.75
CA PHE A 184 0.43 9.18 -6.15
C PHE A 184 -0.83 9.72 -6.85
N PHE A 185 -0.78 10.01 -8.16
CA PHE A 185 -1.85 10.74 -8.83
C PHE A 185 -3.14 9.93 -9.00
N VAL A 186 -3.08 8.76 -9.63
CA VAL A 186 -4.27 7.92 -9.87
C VAL A 186 -4.88 7.48 -8.54
N ARG A 187 -4.05 6.91 -7.66
CA ARG A 187 -4.50 6.32 -6.39
C ARG A 187 -5.07 7.35 -5.41
N LYS A 188 -4.46 8.53 -5.28
CA LYS A 188 -4.81 9.51 -4.23
C LYS A 188 -5.64 10.69 -4.72
N ILE A 189 -5.73 10.92 -6.03
CA ILE A 189 -6.50 12.04 -6.60
C ILE A 189 -7.62 11.51 -7.48
N VAL A 190 -7.29 10.80 -8.56
CA VAL A 190 -8.28 10.41 -9.58
C VAL A 190 -9.38 9.52 -9.01
N VAL A 191 -9.02 8.47 -8.25
CA VAL A 191 -10.00 7.55 -7.67
C VAL A 191 -10.96 8.26 -6.72
N HIS A 192 -10.45 9.15 -5.86
CA HIS A 192 -11.28 9.88 -4.90
C HIS A 192 -12.17 10.93 -5.57
N ILE A 193 -11.62 11.70 -6.53
CA ILE A 193 -12.41 12.68 -7.29
C ILE A 193 -13.50 11.97 -8.10
N ASN A 194 -13.17 10.90 -8.82
CA ASN A 194 -14.14 10.16 -9.60
C ASN A 194 -15.27 9.60 -8.73
N THR A 195 -14.92 9.02 -7.57
CA THR A 195 -15.91 8.52 -6.61
C THR A 195 -16.79 9.66 -6.09
N PHE A 196 -16.20 10.78 -5.66
CA PHE A 196 -16.95 11.92 -5.18
C PHE A 196 -17.86 12.53 -6.24
N VAL A 197 -17.36 12.80 -7.44
CA VAL A 197 -18.13 13.36 -8.55
C VAL A 197 -19.27 12.43 -8.92
N PHE A 198 -19.02 11.13 -9.02
CA PHE A 198 -20.05 10.16 -9.37
C PHE A 198 -21.18 10.11 -8.33
N TYR A 199 -20.84 9.95 -7.04
CA TYR A 199 -21.85 9.75 -6.00
C TYR A 199 -22.49 11.04 -5.50
N CYS A 200 -21.78 12.17 -5.51
CA CYS A 200 -22.25 13.43 -4.94
C CYS A 200 -22.73 14.45 -5.98
N ILE A 201 -22.38 14.28 -7.26
CA ILE A 201 -22.78 15.21 -8.33
C ILE A 201 -23.63 14.50 -9.37
N VAL A 202 -23.08 13.45 -10.00
CA VAL A 202 -23.72 12.77 -11.13
C VAL A 202 -25.02 12.09 -10.70
N LEU A 203 -25.00 11.27 -9.64
CA LEU A 203 -26.21 10.60 -9.15
C LEU A 203 -27.29 11.60 -8.67
N PRO A 204 -27.00 12.60 -7.81
CA PRO A 204 -28.01 13.59 -7.44
C PRO A 204 -28.54 14.40 -8.64
N ALA A 205 -27.71 14.75 -9.61
CA ALA A 205 -28.14 15.46 -10.81
C ALA A 205 -29.17 14.64 -11.62
N THR A 206 -29.03 13.31 -11.70
CA THR A 206 -30.04 12.46 -12.36
C THR A 206 -31.39 12.44 -11.66
N VAL A 207 -31.42 12.73 -10.35
CA VAL A 207 -32.67 12.79 -9.57
C VAL A 207 -33.31 14.18 -9.67
N MET A 208 -32.47 15.23 -9.71
CA MET A 208 -32.93 16.63 -9.66
C MET A 208 -33.23 17.22 -11.04
N VAL A 209 -32.63 16.71 -12.11
CA VAL A 209 -32.77 17.22 -13.48
C VAL A 209 -33.30 16.09 -14.38
N PRO A 210 -34.61 16.05 -14.68
CA PRO A 210 -35.25 14.98 -15.45
C PRO A 210 -34.65 14.75 -16.84
N GLU A 211 -34.02 15.77 -17.42
CA GLU A 211 -33.37 15.76 -18.73
C GLU A 211 -32.02 15.02 -18.71
N VAL A 212 -31.41 14.84 -17.53
CA VAL A 212 -30.15 14.09 -17.37
C VAL A 212 -30.46 12.60 -17.25
N VAL A 213 -30.68 11.96 -18.40
CA VAL A 213 -30.92 10.52 -18.47
C VAL A 213 -29.59 9.78 -18.53
N ILE A 214 -29.14 9.25 -17.39
CA ILE A 214 -28.01 8.33 -17.36
C ILE A 214 -28.52 6.90 -17.56
N PRO A 215 -27.95 6.13 -18.52
CA PRO A 215 -28.32 4.74 -18.70
C PRO A 215 -28.19 3.94 -17.40
N LYS A 216 -29.22 3.15 -17.06
CA LYS A 216 -29.26 2.35 -15.82
C LYS A 216 -28.02 1.46 -15.66
N TRP A 217 -27.41 1.01 -16.76
CA TRP A 217 -26.18 0.23 -16.72
C TRP A 217 -24.97 0.99 -16.18
N ILE A 218 -24.88 2.32 -16.37
CA ILE A 218 -23.82 3.15 -15.80
C ILE A 218 -24.02 3.32 -14.29
N CYS A 219 -25.25 3.62 -13.85
CA CYS A 219 -25.55 3.85 -12.44
C CYS A 219 -25.56 2.56 -11.61
N VAL A 220 -25.87 1.41 -12.20
CA VAL A 220 -25.99 0.13 -11.50
C VAL A 220 -24.82 -0.80 -11.84
N TYR A 221 -24.56 -1.09 -13.11
CA TYR A 221 -23.56 -2.10 -13.47
C TYR A 221 -22.13 -1.63 -13.24
N ILE A 222 -21.78 -0.36 -13.41
CA ILE A 222 -20.39 0.09 -13.11
C ILE A 222 -20.09 -0.03 -11.60
N PRO A 223 -20.91 0.52 -10.68
CA PRO A 223 -20.71 0.30 -9.25
C PRO A 223 -20.80 -1.18 -8.84
N CYS A 224 -21.74 -1.94 -9.40
CA CYS A 224 -21.87 -3.36 -9.12
C CYS A 224 -20.66 -4.17 -9.63
N ILE A 225 -20.15 -3.90 -10.83
CA ILE A 225 -18.95 -4.56 -11.37
C ILE A 225 -17.73 -4.19 -10.53
N VAL A 226 -17.54 -2.91 -10.19
CA VAL A 226 -16.44 -2.50 -9.30
C VAL A 226 -16.55 -3.17 -7.93
N THR A 227 -17.76 -3.25 -7.37
CA THR A 227 -18.02 -3.92 -6.09
C THR A 227 -17.80 -5.42 -6.17
N LEU A 228 -18.27 -6.06 -7.24
CA LEU A 228 -18.07 -7.49 -7.50
C LEU A 228 -16.60 -7.82 -7.71
N LEU A 229 -15.85 -7.01 -8.46
CA LEU A 229 -14.41 -7.20 -8.64
C LEU A 229 -13.65 -7.07 -7.31
N LYS A 230 -14.05 -6.13 -6.45
CA LYS A 230 -13.49 -6.01 -5.09
C LYS A 230 -13.88 -7.21 -4.21
N ALA A 231 -15.14 -7.65 -4.28
CA ALA A 231 -15.66 -8.75 -3.49
C ALA A 231 -15.07 -10.11 -3.91
N VAL A 232 -14.96 -10.40 -5.20
CA VAL A 232 -14.33 -11.63 -5.75
C VAL A 232 -12.82 -11.68 -5.43
N GLY A 233 -12.19 -10.52 -5.22
CA GLY A 233 -10.82 -10.42 -4.73
C GLY A 233 -10.63 -10.77 -3.24
N THR A 234 -11.72 -10.81 -2.47
CA THR A 234 -11.77 -11.08 -1.04
C THR A 234 -12.10 -12.56 -0.83
N PRO A 235 -11.18 -13.40 -0.32
CA PRO A 235 -11.47 -14.80 -0.02
C PRO A 235 -12.54 -14.97 1.08
#